data_AF-A0A815IRX7-F1
#
_entry.id   AF-A0A815IRX7-F1
#
_cell.length_a   1.000
_cell.length_b   1.000
_cell.length_c   1.000
_cell.angle_alpha   90.00
_cell.angle_beta   90.00
_cell.angle_gamma   90.00
#
_symmetry.space_group_name_H-M   'P 1'
#
loop_
_entity.id
_entity.type
_entity.pdbx_description
1 polymer ?
#
loop_
_entity_poly.entity_id
_entity_poly.type
_entity_poly.pdbx_seq_one_letter_code
_entity_poly.pdbx_strand_id
1 'polypeptide(L)'
;MNDYLKLITDNGQESSKFINTNDEQPAFIAISDTYNEWNRAAPPINERPDWIFSLILNNGTTIETTCDDIIILCTGYRPCLDFFSQDILEQLSYIPDDVFCPIILHRSIFHPTLPNLAFIGMYRGPFWAIIELQSRWVAATFSGLLSIPSITIQQIGLDMEHRIRTQQPRPQFPHGDYVGVVNDLAKEVLPTASSGTNDIVIPTQYQADGSNKTVIDEMNSICQEANHGRFIAGAIFRALHESKWSFERILTGKPADGTVHGQAEFHYSQHHELLYKEQGKLILSSQIPLDITQKYIYVYDEDKDLMTVYFVDDKNKRGSLFHTIHFQSASNDGWIASGEHLCSQDHYSVSYLFRLNGINLTKFEITYTVKGPAKDYISKTIFQREKIS
;
A
#
# COMPACT_ATOMS: atom_id res chain seq x y z
N MET A 1 -1.23 13.35 -15.67
CA MET A 1 -1.67 13.05 -14.29
C MET A 1 -2.92 12.16 -14.24
N ASN A 2 -3.90 12.30 -15.17
CA ASN A 2 -5.13 11.48 -15.20
C ASN A 2 -4.98 10.02 -15.68
N ASP A 3 -3.93 9.65 -16.41
CA ASP A 3 -3.79 8.27 -16.93
C ASP A 3 -3.01 7.32 -16.00
N TYR A 4 -2.21 7.84 -15.07
CA TYR A 4 -1.47 7.01 -14.11
C TYR A 4 -2.35 6.53 -12.94
N LEU A 5 -3.39 7.29 -12.57
CA LEU A 5 -4.40 6.85 -11.59
C LEU A 5 -5.30 5.72 -12.12
N LYS A 6 -5.45 5.59 -13.44
CA LYS A 6 -6.21 4.48 -14.05
C LYS A 6 -5.56 3.12 -13.84
N LEU A 7 -4.24 3.06 -13.67
CA LEU A 7 -3.50 1.80 -13.50
C LEU A 7 -3.77 1.13 -12.15
N ILE A 8 -4.25 1.87 -11.14
CA ILE A 8 -4.59 1.32 -9.81
C ILE A 8 -6.05 0.81 -9.79
N THR A 9 -6.90 1.27 -10.70
CA THR A 9 -8.36 1.06 -10.65
C THR A 9 -8.94 0.50 -11.95
N ASP A 10 -8.23 -0.38 -12.65
CA ASP A 10 -8.45 -0.71 -14.07
C ASP A 10 -9.93 -0.81 -14.50
N ASN A 11 -10.19 -0.18 -15.65
CA ASN A 11 -11.42 -0.13 -16.43
C ASN A 11 -12.72 0.28 -15.71
N GLY A 12 -12.99 1.58 -15.73
CA GLY A 12 -14.37 2.08 -15.83
C GLY A 12 -15.23 1.95 -14.59
N GLN A 13 -14.69 1.54 -13.44
CA GLN A 13 -15.22 2.07 -12.20
C GLN A 13 -14.88 3.54 -12.19
N GLU A 14 -15.83 4.37 -12.61
CA GLU A 14 -15.85 5.75 -12.18
C GLU A 14 -15.42 5.76 -10.71
N SER A 15 -14.43 6.57 -10.37
CA SER A 15 -14.11 6.92 -8.99
C SER A 15 -15.27 7.65 -8.30
N SER A 16 -16.48 7.64 -8.89
CA SER A 16 -17.71 8.32 -8.50
C SER A 16 -18.26 7.92 -7.13
N LYS A 17 -17.65 6.93 -6.47
CA LYS A 17 -17.97 6.63 -5.05
C LYS A 17 -17.09 7.34 -4.02
N PHE A 18 -15.95 7.93 -4.40
CA PHE A 18 -15.07 8.60 -3.44
C PHE A 18 -15.27 10.12 -3.32
N ILE A 19 -16.03 10.72 -4.23
CA ILE A 19 -16.30 12.15 -4.19
C ILE A 19 -17.80 12.34 -4.29
N ASN A 20 -18.48 12.28 -3.15
CA ASN A 20 -19.78 12.93 -3.03
C ASN A 20 -19.48 14.44 -3.07
N THR A 21 -19.74 15.09 -4.21
CA THR A 21 -19.37 16.49 -4.49
C THR A 21 -20.07 17.52 -3.59
N ASN A 22 -20.87 17.05 -2.62
CA ASN A 22 -21.59 17.86 -1.64
C ASN A 22 -20.94 17.87 -0.24
N ASP A 23 -19.86 17.11 0.00
CA ASP A 23 -19.19 17.11 1.29
C ASP A 23 -18.14 18.25 1.39
N GLU A 24 -18.28 19.08 2.43
CA GLU A 24 -17.27 20.08 2.83
C GLU A 24 -15.97 19.42 3.34
N GLN A 25 -16.02 18.12 3.65
CA GLN A 25 -14.91 17.33 4.17
C GLN A 25 -14.10 16.71 3.04
N PRO A 26 -12.76 16.69 3.14
CA PRO A 26 -11.92 16.04 2.16
C PRO A 26 -12.16 14.53 2.10
N ALA A 27 -12.15 13.98 0.89
CA ALA A 27 -11.94 12.54 0.72
C ALA A 27 -10.53 12.18 1.22
N PHE A 28 -10.46 11.28 2.20
CA PHE A 28 -9.20 10.81 2.77
C PHE A 28 -8.74 9.54 2.06
N ILE A 29 -7.48 9.53 1.64
CA ILE A 29 -6.76 8.34 1.21
C ILE A 29 -5.96 7.82 2.40
N ALA A 30 -6.11 6.54 2.68
CA ALA A 30 -5.28 5.80 3.63
C ALA A 30 -4.38 4.83 2.86
N ILE A 31 -3.14 4.69 3.31
CA ILE A 31 -2.18 3.74 2.75
C ILE A 31 -1.98 2.64 3.78
N SER A 32 -2.37 1.42 3.42
CA SER A 32 -2.15 0.24 4.22
C SER A 32 -2.10 -0.99 3.33
N ASP A 33 -1.06 -1.80 3.49
CA ASP A 33 -0.89 -3.06 2.77
C ASP A 33 -1.82 -4.17 3.29
N THR A 34 -2.36 -4.02 4.51
CA THR A 34 -3.08 -5.09 5.23
C THR A 34 -4.54 -4.76 5.47
N TYR A 35 -4.92 -3.48 5.54
CA TYR A 35 -6.27 -3.05 5.94
C TYR A 35 -7.38 -3.75 5.17
N ASN A 36 -7.24 -3.91 3.85
CA ASN A 36 -8.27 -4.53 3.02
C ASN A 36 -8.55 -5.99 3.39
N GLU A 37 -7.53 -6.77 3.71
CA GLU A 37 -7.73 -8.18 4.08
C GLU A 37 -8.27 -8.30 5.50
N TRP A 38 -7.82 -7.43 6.43
CA TRP A 38 -8.41 -7.35 7.78
C TRP A 38 -9.90 -6.98 7.71
N ASN A 39 -10.25 -5.97 6.92
CA ASN A 39 -11.63 -5.54 6.72
C ASN A 39 -12.52 -6.64 6.11
N ARG A 40 -11.95 -7.55 5.32
CA ARG A 40 -12.69 -8.70 4.77
C ARG A 40 -12.87 -9.82 5.78
N ALA A 41 -11.84 -10.11 6.56
CA ALA A 41 -11.86 -11.15 7.58
C ALA A 41 -12.78 -10.78 8.75
N ALA A 42 -12.70 -9.53 9.20
CA ALA A 42 -13.51 -8.95 10.25
C ALA A 42 -13.68 -7.44 9.97
N PRO A 43 -14.77 -7.02 9.31
CA PRO A 43 -14.99 -5.61 9.00
C PRO A 43 -15.02 -4.77 10.29
N PRO A 44 -14.21 -3.70 10.40
CA PRO A 44 -14.25 -2.81 11.54
C PRO A 44 -15.56 -2.03 11.54
N ILE A 45 -16.01 -1.67 12.75
CA ILE A 45 -17.18 -0.81 12.91
C ILE A 45 -16.73 0.65 12.74
N ASN A 46 -17.13 1.28 11.63
CA ASN A 46 -16.68 2.63 11.24
C ASN A 46 -17.67 3.72 11.68
N GLU A 47 -17.72 4.02 12.97
CA GLU A 47 -18.73 4.93 13.53
C GLU A 47 -18.16 5.86 14.61
N ARG A 48 -18.78 7.04 14.79
CA ARG A 48 -18.37 8.02 15.83
C ARG A 48 -19.00 7.67 17.18
N PRO A 49 -18.23 7.62 18.29
CA PRO A 49 -18.77 7.24 19.58
C PRO A 49 -19.22 8.42 20.47
N ASP A 50 -20.29 8.21 21.24
CA ASP A 50 -20.73 8.97 22.42
C ASP A 50 -20.59 8.10 23.69
N TRP A 51 -20.29 8.70 24.86
CA TRP A 51 -19.75 7.95 26.03
C TRP A 51 -20.70 7.87 27.24
N ILE A 52 -21.10 6.65 27.64
CA ILE A 52 -21.67 6.32 28.98
C ILE A 52 -21.39 4.84 29.31
N PHE A 53 -20.29 4.47 30.00
CA PHE A 53 -19.95 3.08 30.43
C PHE A 53 -19.91 1.99 29.33
N SER A 54 -20.30 2.34 28.11
CA SER A 54 -20.35 1.59 26.87
C SER A 54 -20.07 2.58 25.74
N LEU A 55 -19.67 2.06 24.57
CA LEU A 55 -19.41 2.86 23.39
C LEU A 55 -20.69 2.93 22.54
N ILE A 56 -21.33 4.09 22.49
CA ILE A 56 -22.53 4.28 21.67
C ILE A 56 -22.12 4.89 20.34
N LEU A 57 -22.30 4.15 19.27
CA LEU A 57 -22.02 4.59 17.91
C LEU A 57 -23.13 5.53 17.42
N ASN A 58 -22.78 6.49 16.56
CA ASN A 58 -23.70 7.41 15.86
C ASN A 58 -24.93 6.73 15.20
N ASN A 59 -24.84 5.45 14.82
CA ASN A 59 -25.95 4.66 14.28
C ASN A 59 -26.87 4.07 15.37
N GLY A 60 -26.59 4.36 16.64
CA GLY A 60 -27.31 3.87 17.82
C GLY A 60 -26.80 2.53 18.36
N THR A 61 -25.86 1.86 17.69
CA THR A 61 -25.29 0.59 18.17
C THR A 61 -24.50 0.84 19.44
N THR A 62 -24.77 0.04 20.47
CA THR A 62 -24.01 0.07 21.73
C THR A 62 -23.04 -1.10 21.74
N ILE A 63 -21.76 -0.80 21.95
CA ILE A 63 -20.72 -1.80 22.24
C ILE A 63 -20.47 -1.77 23.74
N GLU A 64 -20.78 -2.88 24.41
CA GLU A 64 -20.45 -3.07 25.82
C GLU A 64 -18.93 -3.07 26.00
N THR A 65 -18.44 -2.34 27.00
CA THR A 65 -17.01 -2.28 27.33
C THR A 65 -16.78 -2.73 28.76
N THR A 66 -15.56 -3.20 29.01
CA THR A 66 -15.04 -3.70 30.28
C THR A 66 -13.81 -2.88 30.68
N CYS A 67 -13.30 -3.09 31.89
CA CYS A 67 -12.11 -2.40 32.37
C CYS A 67 -10.81 -2.81 31.65
N ASP A 68 -10.84 -3.91 30.89
CA ASP A 68 -9.68 -4.44 30.16
C ASP A 68 -9.61 -3.89 28.72
N ASP A 69 -10.62 -3.14 28.27
CA ASP A 69 -10.67 -2.57 26.93
C ASP A 69 -9.80 -1.32 26.79
N ILE A 70 -9.17 -1.17 25.62
CA ILE A 70 -8.25 -0.07 25.32
C ILE A 70 -8.85 0.82 24.24
N ILE A 71 -8.89 2.12 24.51
CA ILE A 71 -9.27 3.14 23.52
C ILE A 71 -8.01 3.81 22.98
N ILE A 72 -7.86 3.82 21.66
CA ILE A 72 -6.76 4.48 20.96
C ILE A 72 -7.33 5.60 20.10
N LEU A 73 -7.00 6.85 20.42
CA LEU A 73 -7.46 8.03 19.69
C LEU A 73 -6.50 8.37 18.55
N CYS A 74 -6.78 7.83 17.36
CA CYS A 74 -6.03 8.11 16.13
C CYS A 74 -6.55 9.36 15.39
N THR A 75 -6.84 10.45 16.11
CA THR A 75 -7.53 11.65 15.58
C THR A 75 -6.62 12.70 14.93
N GLY A 76 -5.33 12.38 14.76
CA GLY A 76 -4.33 13.28 14.17
C GLY A 76 -3.82 14.36 15.13
N TYR A 77 -3.17 15.39 14.55
CA TYR A 77 -2.49 16.47 15.27
C TYR A 77 -2.92 17.84 14.73
N ARG A 78 -2.71 18.89 15.53
CA ARG A 78 -2.95 20.29 15.15
C ARG A 78 -1.65 21.09 15.23
N PRO A 79 -1.44 22.08 14.34
CA PRO A 79 -0.34 23.02 14.48
C PRO A 79 -0.54 23.85 15.74
N CYS A 80 0.56 24.15 16.43
CA CYS A 80 0.58 24.96 17.64
C CYS A 80 1.52 26.15 17.39
N LEU A 81 0.95 27.36 17.33
CA LEU A 81 1.64 28.62 17.03
C LEU A 81 1.49 29.66 18.16
N ASP A 82 1.17 29.19 19.37
CA ASP A 82 0.93 30.00 20.57
C ASP A 82 2.17 30.74 21.09
N PHE A 83 3.35 30.43 20.56
CA PHE A 83 4.58 31.20 20.78
C PHE A 83 4.61 32.54 20.03
N PHE A 84 3.70 32.79 19.08
CA PHE A 84 3.54 34.10 18.43
C PHE A 84 2.56 35.00 19.17
N SER A 85 2.78 36.32 19.09
CA SER A 85 1.81 37.30 19.59
C SER A 85 0.55 37.31 18.72
N GLN A 86 -0.56 37.79 19.28
CA GLN A 86 -1.83 37.95 18.56
C GLN A 86 -1.66 38.77 17.27
N ASP A 87 -0.89 39.87 17.32
CA ASP A 87 -0.61 40.71 16.15
C ASP A 87 0.08 39.95 15.00
N ILE A 88 0.95 38.98 15.32
CA ILE A 88 1.61 38.15 14.30
C ILE A 88 0.63 37.10 13.77
N LEU A 89 -0.16 36.47 14.64
CA LEU A 89 -1.17 35.49 14.24
C LEU A 89 -2.24 36.09 13.32
N GLU A 90 -2.63 37.34 13.57
CA GLU A 90 -3.55 38.10 12.71
C GLU A 90 -2.93 38.37 11.33
N GLN A 91 -1.67 38.80 11.28
CA GLN A 91 -0.95 38.98 10.01
C GLN A 91 -0.87 37.68 9.21
N LEU A 92 -0.63 36.55 9.88
CA LEU A 92 -0.57 35.22 9.26
C LEU A 92 -1.93 34.65 8.87
N SER A 93 -3.04 35.36 9.17
CA SER A 93 -4.40 34.87 8.99
C SER A 93 -4.63 33.50 9.64
N TYR A 94 -4.12 33.31 10.86
CA TYR A 94 -4.09 32.03 11.56
C TYR A 94 -5.49 31.50 11.90
N ILE A 95 -5.74 30.24 11.58
CA ILE A 95 -6.93 29.49 11.96
C ILE A 95 -6.50 28.23 12.73
N PRO A 96 -6.63 28.20 14.08
CA PRO A 96 -6.11 27.10 14.91
C PRO A 96 -6.64 25.70 14.56
N ASP A 97 -7.89 25.64 14.11
CA ASP A 97 -8.56 24.37 13.81
C ASP A 97 -8.40 23.92 12.35
N ASP A 98 -7.73 24.73 11.52
CA ASP A 98 -7.43 24.38 10.14
C ASP A 98 -6.12 23.59 10.06
N VAL A 99 -6.23 22.25 10.13
CA VAL A 99 -5.09 21.33 10.06
C VAL A 99 -4.48 21.16 8.65
N PHE A 100 -5.05 21.80 7.63
CA PHE A 100 -4.61 21.65 6.23
C PHE A 100 -3.86 22.89 5.74
N CYS A 101 -4.31 24.07 6.12
CA CYS A 101 -3.70 25.36 5.79
C CYS A 101 -3.95 26.36 6.94
N PRO A 102 -3.20 26.23 8.06
CA PRO A 102 -3.45 27.01 9.28
C PRO A 102 -3.08 28.49 9.12
N ILE A 103 -2.10 28.82 8.29
CA ILE A 103 -1.62 30.19 8.05
C ILE A 103 -1.41 30.41 6.56
N ILE A 104 -1.37 31.68 6.15
CA ILE A 104 -1.26 32.09 4.74
C ILE A 104 0.12 32.67 4.48
N LEU A 105 0.83 32.08 3.51
CA LEU A 105 2.23 32.37 3.21
C LEU A 105 2.51 32.23 1.72
N HIS A 106 3.39 33.06 1.18
CA HIS A 106 3.93 32.88 -0.16
C HIS A 106 4.79 31.61 -0.18
N ARG A 107 4.40 30.63 -1.01
CA ARG A 107 5.06 29.32 -1.17
C ARG A 107 5.18 28.53 0.14
N SER A 108 4.32 28.80 1.12
CA SER A 108 4.40 28.24 2.48
C SER A 108 5.69 28.64 3.23
N ILE A 109 6.30 29.79 2.88
CA ILE A 109 7.57 30.27 3.45
C ILE A 109 7.49 31.70 3.99
N PHE A 110 7.15 32.67 3.14
CA PHE A 110 7.34 34.09 3.42
C PHE A 110 6.01 34.83 3.61
N HIS A 111 6.03 35.89 4.42
CA HIS A 111 4.94 36.85 4.52
C HIS A 111 5.47 38.28 4.32
N PRO A 112 4.83 39.13 3.48
CA PRO A 112 5.38 40.43 3.11
C PRO A 112 5.49 41.41 4.28
N THR A 113 4.68 41.24 5.33
CA THR A 113 4.74 42.08 6.54
C THR A 113 5.74 41.57 7.59
N LEU A 114 6.32 40.38 7.39
CA LEU A 114 7.24 39.72 8.33
C LEU A 114 8.56 39.36 7.64
N PRO A 115 9.33 40.32 7.10
CA PRO A 115 10.47 40.07 6.20
C PRO A 115 11.65 39.32 6.85
N ASN A 116 11.73 39.29 8.18
CA ASN A 116 12.77 38.58 8.94
C ASN A 116 12.27 37.27 9.56
N LEU A 117 11.08 36.81 9.16
CA LEU A 117 10.48 35.56 9.61
C LEU A 117 10.17 34.71 8.40
N ALA A 118 10.53 33.43 8.48
CA ALA A 118 10.22 32.44 7.47
C ALA A 118 9.75 31.15 8.11
N PHE A 119 8.95 30.41 7.36
CA PHE A 119 8.41 29.12 7.75
C PHE A 119 8.96 28.04 6.83
N ILE A 120 9.15 26.85 7.36
CA ILE A 120 9.64 25.69 6.63
C ILE A 120 8.72 24.53 7.00
N GLY A 121 8.23 23.80 5.99
CA GLY A 121 7.36 22.64 6.22
C GLY A 121 5.95 22.99 6.69
N MET A 122 5.50 24.24 6.56
CA MET A 122 4.14 24.66 6.94
C MET A 122 3.11 24.32 5.85
N TYR A 123 3.00 23.02 5.53
CA TYR A 123 2.01 22.45 4.62
C TYR A 123 1.74 20.99 5.00
N ARG A 124 0.69 20.39 4.43
CA ARG A 124 0.34 18.99 4.70
C ARG A 124 0.88 18.07 3.61
N GLY A 125 1.85 17.22 3.94
CA GLY A 125 2.38 16.16 3.07
C GLY A 125 3.83 15.80 3.37
N PRO A 126 4.27 14.54 3.15
CA PRO A 126 5.64 14.09 3.44
C PRO A 126 6.62 14.45 2.31
N PHE A 127 6.74 15.74 1.96
CA PHE A 127 7.51 16.18 0.80
C PHE A 127 8.90 16.71 1.18
N TRP A 128 9.84 15.83 1.50
CA TRP A 128 11.17 16.21 2.00
C TRP A 128 11.97 17.13 1.08
N ALA A 129 11.90 16.92 -0.24
CA ALA A 129 12.56 17.78 -1.21
C ALA A 129 12.06 19.24 -1.15
N ILE A 130 10.77 19.43 -0.87
CA ILE A 130 10.18 20.76 -0.70
C ILE A 130 10.75 21.40 0.56
N ILE A 131 10.78 20.70 1.71
CA ILE A 131 11.35 21.20 2.97
C ILE A 131 12.81 21.63 2.78
N GLU A 132 13.61 20.81 2.10
CA GLU A 132 15.01 21.11 1.81
C GLU A 132 15.14 22.37 0.96
N LEU A 133 14.40 22.47 -0.15
CA LEU A 133 14.44 23.64 -1.04
C LEU A 133 13.94 24.91 -0.35
N GLN A 134 12.88 24.83 0.46
CA GLN A 134 12.42 25.94 1.31
C GLN A 134 13.55 26.39 2.24
N SER A 135 14.21 25.46 2.93
CA SER A 135 15.32 25.75 3.85
C SER A 135 16.49 26.44 3.13
N ARG A 136 16.86 25.94 1.94
CA ARG A 136 17.93 26.52 1.12
C ARG A 136 17.55 27.92 0.64
N TRP A 137 16.30 28.14 0.24
CA TRP A 137 15.83 29.47 -0.15
C TRP A 137 15.90 30.46 1.01
N VAL A 138 15.37 30.07 2.17
CA VAL A 138 15.40 30.89 3.39
C VAL A 138 16.84 31.23 3.77
N ALA A 139 17.73 30.24 3.83
CA ALA A 139 19.13 30.45 4.18
C ALA A 139 19.82 31.42 3.19
N ALA A 140 19.61 31.24 1.89
CA ALA A 140 20.18 32.12 0.86
C ALA A 140 19.61 33.54 0.92
N THR A 141 18.32 33.70 1.22
CA THR A 141 17.72 35.04 1.37
C THR A 141 18.21 35.74 2.63
N PHE A 142 18.27 35.05 3.77
CA PHE A 142 18.73 35.62 5.04
C PHE A 142 20.23 35.88 5.07
N SER A 143 21.03 35.14 4.29
CA SER A 143 22.46 35.44 4.10
C SER A 143 22.73 36.57 3.11
N GLY A 144 21.69 37.09 2.43
CA GLY A 144 21.83 38.09 1.37
C GLY A 144 22.40 37.55 0.06
N LEU A 145 22.50 36.23 -0.10
CA LEU A 145 22.93 35.60 -1.36
C LEU A 145 21.83 35.71 -2.44
N LEU A 146 20.58 35.55 -2.03
CA LEU A 146 19.40 35.80 -2.85
C LEU A 146 18.59 36.95 -2.25
N SER A 147 17.87 37.68 -3.09
CA SER A 147 16.90 38.66 -2.61
C SER A 147 15.62 37.97 -2.18
N ILE A 148 15.00 38.44 -1.10
CA ILE A 148 13.63 38.05 -0.77
C ILE A 148 12.70 38.44 -1.93
N PRO A 149 11.67 37.63 -2.28
CA PRO A 149 10.71 38.00 -3.31
C PRO A 149 10.08 39.35 -3.05
N SER A 150 9.80 40.12 -4.10
CA SER A 150 9.16 41.44 -3.94
C SER A 150 7.79 41.32 -3.29
N ILE A 151 7.33 42.38 -2.63
CA ILE A 151 6.00 42.43 -1.99
C ILE A 151 4.90 42.02 -2.98
N THR A 152 4.98 42.48 -4.23
CA THR A 152 4.01 42.12 -5.29
C THR A 152 3.97 40.61 -5.55
N ILE A 153 5.13 39.95 -5.63
CA ILE A 153 5.21 38.50 -5.85
C ILE A 153 4.71 37.74 -4.61
N GLN A 154 5.07 38.20 -3.42
CA GLN A 154 4.58 37.60 -2.18
C GLN A 154 3.05 37.70 -2.09
N GLN A 155 2.46 38.86 -2.41
CA GLN A 155 1.01 39.05 -2.41
C GLN A 155 0.29 38.12 -3.38
N ILE A 156 0.82 37.93 -4.60
CA ILE A 156 0.29 36.93 -5.55
C ILE A 156 0.31 35.53 -4.92
N GLY A 157 1.37 35.20 -4.19
CA GLY A 157 1.46 33.94 -3.46
C GLY A 157 0.44 33.80 -2.34
N LEU A 158 0.18 34.85 -1.56
CA LEU A 158 -0.87 34.84 -0.54
C LEU A 158 -2.24 34.62 -1.17
N ASP A 159 -2.53 35.27 -2.29
CA ASP A 159 -3.81 35.09 -3.01
C ASP A 159 -3.97 33.65 -3.52
N MET A 160 -2.88 33.02 -3.97
CA MET A 160 -2.87 31.60 -4.34
C MET A 160 -3.11 30.69 -3.14
N GLU A 161 -2.43 30.94 -2.01
CA GLU A 161 -2.59 30.14 -0.79
C GLU A 161 -3.99 30.30 -0.19
N HIS A 162 -4.59 31.49 -0.27
CA HIS A 162 -6.00 31.71 0.06
C HIS A 162 -6.92 30.84 -0.79
N ARG A 163 -6.69 30.75 -2.11
CA ARG A 163 -7.49 29.88 -3.00
C ARG A 163 -7.34 28.41 -2.63
N ILE A 164 -6.14 27.98 -2.28
CA ILE A 164 -5.87 26.61 -1.80
C ILE A 164 -6.65 26.35 -0.50
N ARG A 165 -6.61 27.28 0.46
CA ARG A 165 -7.33 27.16 1.73
C ARG A 165 -8.85 27.08 1.55
N THR A 166 -9.41 27.84 0.59
CA THR A 166 -10.85 27.91 0.35
C THR A 166 -11.36 26.95 -0.74
N GLN A 167 -10.50 26.08 -1.27
CA GLN A 167 -10.88 25.15 -2.34
C GLN A 167 -11.98 24.18 -1.87
N GLN A 168 -12.98 23.94 -2.73
CA GLN A 168 -14.07 23.00 -2.49
C GLN A 168 -14.27 22.05 -3.69
N PRO A 169 -14.42 20.72 -3.47
CA PRO A 169 -14.20 20.05 -2.20
C PRO A 169 -12.74 20.19 -1.76
N ARG A 170 -12.51 20.23 -0.45
CA ARG A 170 -11.17 20.37 0.09
C ARG A 170 -10.35 19.10 -0.24
N PRO A 171 -9.11 19.19 -0.73
CA PRO A 171 -8.25 18.02 -0.89
C PRO A 171 -7.60 17.61 0.44
N GLN A 172 -7.32 16.31 0.64
CA GLN A 172 -6.54 15.82 1.80
C GLN A 172 -5.14 16.44 1.86
N PHE A 173 -4.53 16.70 0.69
CA PHE A 173 -3.23 17.34 0.53
C PHE A 173 -3.41 18.62 -0.33
N PRO A 174 -3.54 19.81 0.29
CA PRO A 174 -3.79 21.07 -0.44
C PRO A 174 -2.72 21.43 -1.46
N HIS A 175 -1.46 21.05 -1.18
CA HIS A 175 -0.32 21.24 -2.07
C HIS A 175 0.03 19.92 -2.79
N GLY A 176 -0.98 19.21 -3.30
CA GLY A 176 -0.86 17.85 -3.82
C GLY A 176 -0.03 17.68 -5.11
N ASP A 177 0.23 18.76 -5.87
CA ASP A 177 1.12 18.73 -7.03
C ASP A 177 2.59 18.78 -6.61
N TYR A 178 3.07 17.68 -6.02
CA TYR A 178 4.44 17.55 -5.57
C TYR A 178 5.45 17.95 -6.66
N VAL A 179 5.27 17.45 -7.89
CA VAL A 179 6.18 17.67 -9.01
C VAL A 179 6.22 19.14 -9.43
N GLY A 180 5.05 19.78 -9.57
CA GLY A 180 4.98 21.21 -9.88
C GLY A 180 5.62 22.07 -8.79
N VAL A 181 5.28 21.81 -7.53
CA VAL A 181 5.78 22.60 -6.39
C VAL A 181 7.30 22.47 -6.23
N VAL A 182 7.84 21.25 -6.27
CA VAL A 182 9.29 21.03 -6.13
C VAL A 182 10.06 21.65 -7.29
N ASN A 183 9.56 21.54 -8.53
CA ASN A 183 10.18 22.14 -9.70
C ASN A 183 10.19 23.67 -9.63
N ASP A 184 9.10 24.27 -9.17
CA ASP A 184 9.02 25.72 -9.02
C ASP A 184 9.98 26.24 -7.95
N LEU A 185 10.04 25.59 -6.78
CA LEU A 185 10.99 25.95 -5.73
C LEU A 185 12.44 25.75 -6.19
N ALA A 186 12.73 24.69 -6.94
CA ALA A 186 14.05 24.44 -7.47
C ALA A 186 14.54 25.57 -8.39
N LYS A 187 13.65 26.17 -9.20
CA LYS A 187 14.02 27.32 -10.07
C LYS A 187 14.44 28.55 -9.28
N GLU A 188 13.92 28.74 -8.08
CA GLU A 188 14.23 29.90 -7.23
C GLU A 188 15.59 29.77 -6.54
N VAL A 189 16.08 28.52 -6.33
CA VAL A 189 17.19 28.25 -5.41
C VAL A 189 18.37 27.53 -6.07
N LEU A 190 18.12 26.72 -7.11
CA LEU A 190 19.16 25.92 -7.75
C LEU A 190 19.74 26.65 -8.97
N PRO A 191 21.07 26.65 -9.15
CA PRO A 191 21.72 27.32 -10.27
C PRO A 191 21.47 26.64 -11.63
N THR A 192 21.12 25.35 -11.63
CA THR A 192 20.88 24.56 -12.84
C THR A 192 19.58 23.78 -12.71
N ALA A 193 18.70 23.93 -13.70
CA ALA A 193 17.49 23.11 -13.80
C ALA A 193 17.89 21.65 -14.06
N SER A 194 17.36 20.73 -13.25
CA SER A 194 17.49 19.29 -13.49
C SER A 194 16.75 18.92 -14.77
N SER A 195 17.49 18.59 -15.84
CA SER A 195 16.96 18.25 -17.16
C SER A 195 16.67 16.74 -17.36
N GLY A 196 16.63 15.97 -16.28
CA GLY A 196 16.39 14.53 -16.35
C GLY A 196 14.91 14.20 -16.58
N THR A 197 14.58 13.62 -17.73
CA THR A 197 13.30 12.96 -17.97
C THR A 197 13.35 11.55 -17.37
N ASN A 198 13.22 11.44 -16.05
CA ASN A 198 12.95 10.14 -15.44
C ASN A 198 11.44 9.97 -15.32
N ASP A 199 10.95 8.74 -15.49
CA ASP A 199 9.54 8.40 -15.27
C ASP A 199 9.11 8.60 -13.79
N ILE A 200 10.08 8.73 -12.89
CA ILE A 200 9.90 8.96 -11.45
C ILE A 200 10.65 10.23 -11.04
N VAL A 201 9.97 11.10 -10.29
CA VAL A 201 10.56 12.29 -9.68
C VAL A 201 11.07 11.94 -8.29
N ILE A 202 12.39 12.01 -8.08
CA ILE A 202 13.04 11.66 -6.82
C ILE A 202 13.86 12.84 -6.27
N PRO A 203 13.94 13.03 -4.94
CA PRO A 203 14.57 14.19 -4.31
C PRO A 203 16.00 14.49 -4.79
N THR A 204 16.78 13.46 -5.10
CA THR A 204 18.18 13.66 -5.53
C THR A 204 18.32 14.48 -6.81
N GLN A 205 17.27 14.57 -7.65
CA GLN A 205 17.28 15.42 -8.83
C GLN A 205 17.37 16.91 -8.49
N TYR A 206 17.03 17.30 -7.25
CA TYR A 206 16.97 18.69 -6.79
C TYR A 206 18.15 19.10 -5.91
N GLN A 207 19.29 18.43 -6.05
CA GLN A 207 20.53 18.77 -5.35
C GLN A 207 21.32 19.84 -6.12
N ALA A 208 21.96 20.77 -5.40
CA ALA A 208 22.71 21.85 -6.04
C ALA A 208 23.97 21.39 -6.78
N ASP A 209 24.59 20.31 -6.34
CA ASP A 209 25.76 19.73 -6.99
C ASP A 209 25.39 18.77 -8.14
N GLY A 210 24.10 18.74 -8.50
CA GLY A 210 23.53 17.83 -9.49
C GLY A 210 23.07 16.51 -8.87
N SER A 211 22.39 15.71 -9.70
CA SER A 211 21.75 14.47 -9.24
C SER A 211 22.75 13.39 -8.82
N ASN A 212 22.46 12.68 -7.73
CA ASN A 212 23.23 11.51 -7.32
C ASN A 212 22.91 10.31 -8.22
N LYS A 213 23.84 10.00 -9.14
CA LYS A 213 23.70 8.91 -10.11
C LYS A 213 23.50 7.54 -9.43
N THR A 214 24.18 7.28 -8.32
CA THR A 214 24.05 6.01 -7.59
C THR A 214 22.61 5.77 -7.14
N VAL A 215 21.94 6.81 -6.62
CA VAL A 215 20.53 6.71 -6.20
C VAL A 215 19.59 6.53 -7.40
N ILE A 216 19.87 7.21 -8.52
CA ILE A 216 19.10 7.04 -9.76
C ILE A 216 19.24 5.60 -10.29
N ASP A 217 20.46 5.09 -10.34
CA ASP A 217 20.76 3.74 -10.83
C ASP A 217 20.12 2.67 -9.94
N GLU A 218 20.15 2.85 -8.62
CA GLU A 218 19.46 1.98 -7.66
C GLU A 218 17.95 1.96 -7.88
N MET A 219 17.31 3.12 -8.02
CA MET A 219 15.86 3.19 -8.30
C MET A 219 15.51 2.53 -9.63
N ASN A 220 16.33 2.76 -10.67
CA ASN A 220 16.15 2.10 -11.96
C ASN A 220 16.27 0.57 -11.85
N SER A 221 17.25 0.07 -11.06
CA SER A 221 17.40 -1.37 -10.78
C SER A 221 16.17 -1.93 -10.08
N ILE A 222 15.66 -1.26 -9.05
CA ILE A 222 14.46 -1.68 -8.32
C ILE A 222 13.25 -1.76 -9.26
N CYS A 223 13.07 -0.78 -10.15
CA CYS A 223 11.99 -0.80 -11.14
C CYS A 223 12.13 -1.96 -12.14
N GLN A 224 13.35 -2.25 -12.60
CA GLN A 224 13.60 -3.40 -13.47
C GLN A 224 13.31 -4.71 -12.75
N GLU A 225 13.78 -4.87 -11.52
CA GLU A 225 13.55 -6.06 -10.70
C GLU A 225 12.05 -6.26 -10.39
N ALA A 226 11.29 -5.18 -10.17
CA ALA A 226 9.84 -5.24 -10.00
C ALA A 226 9.15 -5.82 -11.24
N ASN A 227 9.60 -5.44 -12.45
CA ASN A 227 9.11 -6.04 -13.70
C ASN A 227 9.46 -7.54 -13.84
N HIS A 228 10.45 -8.01 -13.07
CA HIS A 228 10.86 -9.41 -13.00
C HIS A 228 10.35 -10.15 -11.76
N GLY A 229 9.34 -9.61 -11.06
CA GLY A 229 8.63 -10.30 -10.00
C GLY A 229 9.06 -9.92 -8.57
N ARG A 230 9.97 -8.96 -8.40
CA ARG A 230 10.24 -8.38 -7.09
C ARG A 230 8.98 -7.72 -6.54
N PHE A 231 8.73 -7.91 -5.25
CA PHE A 231 7.54 -7.54 -4.47
C PHE A 231 6.29 -8.39 -4.70
N ILE A 232 6.31 -9.34 -5.65
CA ILE A 232 5.15 -10.18 -5.93
C ILE A 232 4.93 -11.22 -4.84
N ALA A 233 6.00 -11.77 -4.23
CA ALA A 233 5.84 -12.73 -3.14
C ALA A 233 5.09 -12.10 -1.95
N GLY A 234 5.49 -10.88 -1.55
CA GLY A 234 4.79 -10.11 -0.53
C GLY A 234 3.35 -9.79 -0.91
N ALA A 235 3.10 -9.37 -2.16
CA ALA A 235 1.74 -9.09 -2.63
C ALA A 235 0.83 -10.32 -2.58
N ILE A 236 1.32 -11.49 -3.01
CA ILE A 236 0.58 -12.75 -2.95
C ILE A 236 0.36 -13.19 -1.50
N PHE A 237 1.40 -13.14 -0.66
CA PHE A 237 1.29 -13.49 0.75
C PHE A 237 0.22 -12.65 1.46
N ARG A 238 0.25 -11.33 1.24
CA ARG A 238 -0.78 -10.42 1.76
C ARG A 238 -2.15 -10.76 1.23
N ALA A 239 -2.30 -11.00 -0.08
CA ALA A 239 -3.60 -11.37 -0.63
C ALA A 239 -4.13 -12.70 -0.07
N LEU A 240 -3.26 -13.63 0.34
CA LEU A 240 -3.67 -14.88 0.98
C LEU A 240 -4.03 -14.71 2.47
N HIS A 241 -3.63 -13.61 3.11
CA HIS A 241 -3.89 -13.36 4.54
C HIS A 241 -5.39 -13.40 4.87
N GLU A 242 -5.79 -14.24 5.83
CA GLU A 242 -7.18 -14.42 6.30
C GLU A 242 -8.20 -14.59 5.15
N SER A 243 -7.87 -15.45 4.19
CA SER A 243 -8.65 -15.62 2.97
C SER A 243 -9.27 -17.02 2.83
N LYS A 244 -10.41 -17.08 2.15
CA LYS A 244 -11.16 -18.32 1.86
C LYS A 244 -11.34 -18.53 0.37
N TRP A 245 -11.23 -19.77 -0.05
CA TRP A 245 -11.18 -20.18 -1.45
C TRP A 245 -12.01 -21.44 -1.67
N SER A 246 -12.77 -21.45 -2.74
CA SER A 246 -13.23 -22.71 -3.33
C SER A 246 -12.14 -23.23 -4.27
N PHE A 247 -12.00 -24.55 -4.38
CA PHE A 247 -11.06 -25.13 -5.34
C PHE A 247 -11.62 -26.36 -6.06
N GLU A 248 -11.11 -26.55 -7.28
CA GLU A 248 -11.23 -27.76 -8.05
C GLU A 248 -9.83 -28.31 -8.35
N ARG A 249 -9.62 -29.61 -8.13
CA ARG A 249 -8.38 -30.30 -8.43
C ARG A 249 -8.63 -31.42 -9.42
N ILE A 250 -7.82 -31.48 -10.47
CA ILE A 250 -7.81 -32.56 -11.45
C ILE A 250 -6.51 -33.34 -11.26
N LEU A 251 -6.66 -34.64 -11.00
CA LEU A 251 -5.58 -35.63 -10.94
C LEU A 251 -5.56 -36.41 -12.24
N THR A 252 -4.38 -36.51 -12.87
CA THR A 252 -4.20 -37.28 -14.10
C THR A 252 -2.93 -38.11 -14.00
N GLY A 253 -3.03 -39.41 -14.24
CA GLY A 253 -1.91 -40.36 -14.22
C GLY A 253 -2.04 -41.41 -13.11
N LYS A 254 -0.89 -41.98 -12.73
CA LYS A 254 -0.81 -43.09 -11.77
C LYS A 254 -0.78 -42.57 -10.32
N PRO A 255 -1.58 -43.15 -9.40
CA PRO A 255 -2.25 -44.45 -9.51
C PRO A 255 -3.64 -44.42 -10.16
N ALA A 256 -4.33 -43.28 -10.17
CA ALA A 256 -5.64 -43.14 -10.79
C ALA A 256 -5.94 -41.66 -11.10
N ASP A 257 -6.76 -41.44 -12.12
CA ASP A 257 -7.36 -40.15 -12.41
C ASP A 257 -8.50 -39.86 -11.42
N GLY A 258 -8.72 -38.57 -11.14
CA GLY A 258 -9.79 -38.16 -10.24
C GLY A 258 -9.97 -36.66 -10.17
N THR A 259 -11.08 -36.25 -9.55
CA THR A 259 -11.40 -34.84 -9.33
C THR A 259 -11.67 -34.61 -7.85
N VAL A 260 -11.20 -33.47 -7.33
CA VAL A 260 -11.56 -32.99 -5.98
C VAL A 260 -12.29 -31.68 -6.11
N HIS A 261 -13.38 -31.54 -5.37
CA HIS A 261 -13.98 -30.24 -5.08
C HIS A 261 -13.91 -29.98 -3.58
N GLY A 262 -13.55 -28.77 -3.20
CA GLY A 262 -13.37 -28.43 -1.80
C GLY A 262 -13.24 -26.95 -1.51
N GLN A 263 -12.90 -26.67 -0.26
CA GLN A 263 -12.62 -25.34 0.25
C GLN A 263 -11.25 -25.31 0.90
N ALA A 264 -10.61 -24.16 0.83
CA ALA A 264 -9.34 -23.89 1.47
C ALA A 264 -9.36 -22.54 2.19
N GLU A 265 -8.67 -22.48 3.33
CA GLU A 265 -8.52 -21.30 4.16
C GLU A 265 -7.04 -21.05 4.44
N PHE A 266 -6.68 -19.77 4.53
CA PHE A 266 -5.36 -19.31 4.95
C PHE A 266 -5.55 -18.44 6.18
N HIS A 267 -5.02 -18.87 7.32
CA HIS A 267 -5.10 -18.13 8.57
C HIS A 267 -3.74 -17.59 8.97
N TYR A 268 -3.71 -16.33 9.38
CA TYR A 268 -2.51 -15.72 9.89
C TYR A 268 -2.13 -16.35 11.23
N SER A 269 -0.89 -16.78 11.29
CA SER A 269 -0.19 -17.13 12.52
C SER A 269 0.87 -16.06 12.80
N GLN A 270 1.59 -16.17 13.90
CA GLN A 270 2.62 -15.20 14.25
C GLN A 270 3.80 -15.22 13.25
N HIS A 271 4.52 -14.11 13.13
CA HIS A 271 5.80 -14.00 12.38
C HIS A 271 5.71 -14.29 10.86
N HIS A 272 4.75 -13.68 10.16
CA HIS A 272 4.60 -13.83 8.69
C HIS A 272 4.40 -15.28 8.26
N GLU A 273 3.60 -16.03 9.03
CA GLU A 273 3.16 -17.37 8.69
C GLU A 273 1.67 -17.39 8.36
N LEU A 274 1.29 -18.13 7.32
CA LEU A 274 -0.09 -18.51 7.05
C LEU A 274 -0.24 -20.02 7.19
N LEU A 275 -1.16 -20.46 8.06
CA LEU A 275 -1.60 -21.84 8.11
C LEU A 275 -2.66 -22.05 7.02
N TYR A 276 -2.28 -22.80 5.98
CA TYR A 276 -3.19 -23.30 4.97
C TYR A 276 -3.87 -24.57 5.47
N LYS A 277 -5.19 -24.64 5.29
CA LYS A 277 -5.96 -25.88 5.43
C LYS A 277 -6.89 -26.03 4.25
N GLU A 278 -7.00 -27.25 3.73
CA GLU A 278 -8.04 -27.62 2.78
C GLU A 278 -8.85 -28.80 3.27
N GLN A 279 -10.10 -28.82 2.83
CA GLN A 279 -11.01 -29.95 2.96
C GLN A 279 -11.78 -30.11 1.65
N GLY A 280 -11.97 -31.35 1.20
CA GLY A 280 -12.68 -31.62 -0.04
C GLY A 280 -13.05 -33.08 -0.21
N LYS A 281 -13.73 -33.37 -1.32
CA LYS A 281 -14.16 -34.73 -1.68
C LYS A 281 -13.48 -35.18 -2.94
N LEU A 282 -12.68 -36.23 -2.85
CA LEU A 282 -12.05 -36.90 -3.98
C LEU A 282 -13.02 -37.89 -4.62
N ILE A 283 -13.24 -37.73 -5.92
CA ILE A 283 -14.07 -38.61 -6.75
C ILE A 283 -13.14 -39.33 -7.73
N LEU A 284 -13.10 -40.67 -7.61
CA LEU A 284 -12.42 -41.55 -8.56
C LEU A 284 -13.48 -42.29 -9.39
N SER A 285 -13.15 -42.62 -10.63
CA SER A 285 -14.03 -43.38 -11.53
C SER A 285 -14.48 -44.68 -10.85
N SER A 286 -15.77 -44.73 -10.48
CA SER A 286 -16.45 -45.89 -9.85
C SER A 286 -16.21 -46.13 -8.35
N GLN A 287 -15.81 -45.12 -7.57
CA GLN A 287 -15.66 -45.24 -6.10
C GLN A 287 -16.56 -44.25 -5.33
N ILE A 288 -16.85 -44.60 -4.08
CA ILE A 288 -17.50 -43.69 -3.12
C ILE A 288 -16.56 -42.49 -2.91
N PRO A 289 -17.07 -41.24 -2.94
CA PRO A 289 -16.23 -40.07 -2.68
C PRO A 289 -15.51 -40.18 -1.34
N LEU A 290 -14.22 -39.88 -1.33
CA LEU A 290 -13.37 -39.91 -0.14
C LEU A 290 -13.15 -38.49 0.38
N ASP A 291 -13.34 -38.29 1.68
CA ASP A 291 -12.98 -37.02 2.31
C ASP A 291 -11.45 -36.90 2.36
N ILE A 292 -10.95 -35.75 1.91
CA ILE A 292 -9.53 -35.42 1.96
C ILE A 292 -9.32 -34.14 2.74
N THR A 293 -8.20 -34.07 3.45
CA THR A 293 -7.72 -32.85 4.08
C THR A 293 -6.23 -32.73 3.86
N GLN A 294 -5.73 -31.49 3.77
CA GLN A 294 -4.30 -31.23 3.69
C GLN A 294 -3.99 -29.91 4.41
N LYS A 295 -2.79 -29.82 4.97
CA LYS A 295 -2.28 -28.62 5.63
C LYS A 295 -0.87 -28.28 5.16
N TYR A 296 -0.58 -26.99 5.08
CA TYR A 296 0.74 -26.43 4.81
C TYR A 296 0.94 -25.15 5.62
N ILE A 297 2.19 -24.78 5.87
CA ILE A 297 2.52 -23.45 6.39
C ILE A 297 3.27 -22.68 5.30
N TYR A 298 2.72 -21.52 4.94
CA TYR A 298 3.36 -20.57 4.04
C TYR A 298 4.08 -19.52 4.89
N VAL A 299 5.33 -19.25 4.57
CA VAL A 299 6.17 -18.30 5.30
C VAL A 299 6.67 -17.26 4.34
N TYR A 300 6.58 -15.99 4.73
CA TYR A 300 7.15 -14.88 3.98
C TYR A 300 8.39 -14.30 4.68
N ASP A 301 9.48 -14.21 3.92
CA ASP A 301 10.71 -13.50 4.29
C ASP A 301 10.69 -12.14 3.57
N GLU A 302 10.47 -11.07 4.33
CA GLU A 302 10.30 -9.70 3.82
C GLU A 302 11.60 -9.15 3.23
N ASP A 303 12.74 -9.41 3.87
CA ASP A 303 14.04 -8.92 3.42
C ASP A 303 14.44 -9.51 2.06
N LYS A 304 14.03 -10.76 1.81
CA LYS A 304 14.34 -11.49 0.56
C LYS A 304 13.21 -11.48 -0.46
N ASP A 305 12.05 -10.94 -0.12
CA ASP A 305 10.79 -11.09 -0.85
C ASP A 305 10.55 -12.54 -1.30
N LEU A 306 10.58 -13.48 -0.35
CA LEU A 306 10.59 -14.92 -0.65
C LEU A 306 9.47 -15.64 0.10
N MET A 307 8.68 -16.43 -0.63
CA MET A 307 7.64 -17.27 -0.04
C MET A 307 8.07 -18.74 -0.03
N THR A 308 7.96 -19.39 1.12
CA THR A 308 8.38 -20.78 1.33
C THR A 308 7.24 -21.60 1.93
N VAL A 309 7.06 -22.83 1.46
CA VAL A 309 6.03 -23.75 1.92
C VAL A 309 6.66 -24.86 2.76
N TYR A 310 6.06 -25.13 3.91
CA TYR A 310 6.49 -26.15 4.86
C TYR A 310 5.39 -27.17 5.09
N PHE A 311 5.79 -28.40 5.37
CA PHE A 311 4.89 -29.40 5.95
C PHE A 311 4.45 -28.96 7.35
N VAL A 312 3.31 -29.50 7.80
CA VAL A 312 2.71 -29.19 9.10
C VAL A 312 2.78 -30.41 9.98
N ASP A 313 3.23 -30.23 11.23
CA ASP A 313 3.23 -31.30 12.22
C ASP A 313 1.84 -31.50 12.87
N ASP A 314 1.71 -32.52 13.73
CA ASP A 314 0.45 -32.85 14.40
C ASP A 314 -0.08 -31.73 15.32
N LYS A 315 0.76 -30.76 15.67
CA LYS A 315 0.42 -29.61 16.53
C LYS A 315 0.17 -28.33 15.73
N ASN A 316 -0.02 -28.44 14.41
CA ASN A 316 -0.13 -27.32 13.47
C ASN A 316 1.07 -26.38 13.48
N LYS A 317 2.28 -26.89 13.72
CA LYS A 317 3.54 -26.12 13.69
C LYS A 317 4.34 -26.42 12.43
N ARG A 318 5.26 -25.50 12.12
CA ARG A 318 6.17 -25.57 10.96
C ARG A 318 7.04 -26.82 11.07
N GLY A 319 6.86 -27.74 10.12
CA GLY A 319 7.67 -28.95 9.95
C GLY A 319 8.84 -28.74 9.00
N SER A 320 9.22 -29.79 8.27
CA SER A 320 10.29 -29.72 7.28
C SER A 320 9.91 -28.88 6.06
N LEU A 321 10.92 -28.34 5.39
CA LEU A 321 10.76 -27.63 4.12
C LEU A 321 10.08 -28.53 3.09
N PHE A 322 9.02 -28.02 2.47
CA PHE A 322 8.47 -28.62 1.25
C PHE A 322 9.19 -28.01 0.06
N HIS A 323 8.87 -26.77 -0.33
CA HIS A 323 9.59 -26.08 -1.39
C HIS A 323 9.56 -24.56 -1.21
N THR A 324 10.44 -23.91 -1.95
CA THR A 324 10.49 -22.44 -2.07
C THR A 324 9.79 -22.03 -3.37
N ILE A 325 9.03 -20.93 -3.33
CA ILE A 325 8.31 -20.40 -4.48
C ILE A 325 9.16 -19.31 -5.13
N HIS A 326 9.67 -19.58 -6.33
CA HIS A 326 10.47 -18.65 -7.11
C HIS A 326 9.60 -17.97 -8.15
N PHE A 327 9.30 -16.69 -7.94
CA PHE A 327 8.57 -15.86 -8.90
C PHE A 327 9.42 -15.56 -10.12
N GLN A 328 8.77 -15.56 -11.27
CA GLN A 328 9.37 -15.25 -12.57
C GLN A 328 8.67 -14.01 -13.16
N SER A 329 8.73 -13.83 -14.48
CA SER A 329 8.04 -12.75 -15.17
C SER A 329 6.51 -12.94 -15.19
N ALA A 330 5.81 -11.82 -15.30
CA ALA A 330 4.39 -11.82 -15.64
C ALA A 330 4.15 -12.43 -17.03
N SER A 331 3.04 -13.13 -17.17
CA SER A 331 2.46 -13.54 -18.45
C SER A 331 1.19 -12.74 -18.72
N ASN A 332 0.63 -12.84 -19.94
CA ASN A 332 -0.66 -12.22 -20.26
C ASN A 332 -1.79 -12.66 -19.31
N ASP A 333 -1.66 -13.85 -18.71
CA ASP A 333 -2.70 -14.45 -17.85
C ASP A 333 -2.45 -14.25 -16.35
N GLY A 334 -1.29 -13.71 -15.93
CA GLY A 334 -0.92 -13.53 -14.53
C GLY A 334 0.56 -13.83 -14.22
N TRP A 335 0.92 -13.80 -12.94
CA TRP A 335 2.28 -14.05 -12.45
C TRP A 335 2.58 -15.54 -12.33
N ILE A 336 3.71 -15.96 -12.88
CA ILE A 336 4.16 -17.35 -12.85
C ILE A 336 5.20 -17.53 -11.75
N ALA A 337 5.14 -18.64 -11.05
CA ALA A 337 6.19 -19.07 -10.14
C ALA A 337 6.41 -20.58 -10.20
N SER A 338 7.55 -21.05 -9.70
CA SER A 338 7.87 -22.47 -9.66
C SER A 338 8.65 -22.85 -8.41
N GLY A 339 8.67 -24.14 -8.11
CA GLY A 339 9.49 -24.72 -7.05
C GLY A 339 9.74 -26.19 -7.33
N GLU A 340 10.67 -26.76 -6.59
CA GLU A 340 10.99 -28.19 -6.66
C GLU A 340 11.19 -28.76 -5.25
N HIS A 341 10.85 -30.03 -5.10
CA HIS A 341 11.07 -30.79 -3.89
C HIS A 341 11.40 -32.25 -4.23
N LEU A 342 12.43 -32.79 -3.59
CA LEU A 342 12.73 -34.22 -3.67
C LEU A 342 12.23 -34.90 -2.40
N CYS A 343 11.20 -35.75 -2.52
CA CYS A 343 10.68 -36.53 -1.41
C CYS A 343 11.05 -38.00 -1.61
N SER A 344 12.11 -38.44 -0.93
CA SER A 344 12.63 -39.81 -1.03
C SER A 344 12.99 -40.23 -2.47
N GLN A 345 12.12 -40.99 -3.14
CA GLN A 345 12.30 -41.46 -4.53
C GLN A 345 11.43 -40.70 -5.54
N ASP A 346 10.55 -39.82 -5.07
CA ASP A 346 9.63 -39.05 -5.89
C ASP A 346 10.15 -37.61 -6.06
N HIS A 347 10.22 -37.15 -7.31
CA HIS A 347 10.53 -35.76 -7.63
C HIS A 347 9.22 -34.98 -7.86
N TYR A 348 9.05 -33.91 -7.09
CA TYR A 348 7.92 -33.00 -7.17
C TYR A 348 8.39 -31.70 -7.83
N SER A 349 7.87 -31.40 -9.01
CA SER A 349 7.98 -30.09 -9.62
C SER A 349 6.64 -29.37 -9.45
N VAL A 350 6.65 -28.12 -9.00
CA VAL A 350 5.44 -27.32 -8.82
C VAL A 350 5.51 -26.06 -9.66
N SER A 351 4.39 -25.74 -10.32
CA SER A 351 4.19 -24.46 -10.99
C SER A 351 2.95 -23.75 -10.46
N TYR A 352 3.01 -22.43 -10.47
CA TYR A 352 1.96 -21.54 -10.01
C TYR A 352 1.57 -20.56 -11.10
N LEU A 353 0.29 -20.18 -11.10
CA LEU A 353 -0.20 -19.05 -11.87
C LEU A 353 -1.14 -18.21 -11.01
N PHE A 354 -0.72 -17.00 -10.65
CA PHE A 354 -1.46 -16.07 -9.81
C PHE A 354 -2.10 -14.97 -10.65
N ARG A 355 -3.43 -14.80 -10.53
CA ARG A 355 -4.19 -13.80 -11.28
C ARG A 355 -4.65 -12.66 -10.37
N LEU A 356 -4.00 -11.52 -10.53
CA LEU A 356 -4.30 -10.29 -9.81
C LEU A 356 -5.25 -9.39 -10.62
N ASN A 357 -6.16 -8.71 -9.94
CA ASN A 357 -6.88 -7.55 -10.46
C ASN A 357 -6.55 -6.35 -9.56
N GLY A 358 -5.69 -5.44 -10.05
CA GLY A 358 -4.97 -4.50 -9.20
C GLY A 358 -4.15 -5.26 -8.14
N ILE A 359 -4.38 -4.97 -6.86
CA ILE A 359 -3.74 -5.66 -5.73
C ILE A 359 -4.48 -6.93 -5.28
N ASN A 360 -5.65 -7.24 -5.85
CA ASN A 360 -6.49 -8.33 -5.35
C ASN A 360 -6.18 -9.64 -6.08
N LEU A 361 -5.78 -10.68 -5.35
CA LEU A 361 -5.68 -12.04 -5.91
C LEU A 361 -7.08 -12.62 -6.09
N THR A 362 -7.49 -12.82 -7.34
CA THR A 362 -8.85 -13.27 -7.69
C THR A 362 -8.92 -14.77 -7.93
N LYS A 363 -7.84 -15.33 -8.48
CA LYS A 363 -7.71 -16.75 -8.83
C LYS A 363 -6.25 -17.14 -8.80
N PHE A 364 -5.94 -18.34 -8.36
CA PHE A 364 -4.61 -18.91 -8.57
C PHE A 364 -4.66 -20.39 -8.89
N GLU A 365 -3.63 -20.89 -9.56
CA GLU A 365 -3.48 -22.29 -9.92
C GLU A 365 -2.20 -22.84 -9.33
N ILE A 366 -2.24 -24.08 -8.86
CA ILE A 366 -1.06 -24.84 -8.42
C ILE A 366 -1.07 -26.15 -9.20
N THR A 367 0.00 -26.42 -9.95
CA THR A 367 0.18 -27.68 -10.67
C THR A 367 1.38 -28.42 -10.13
N TYR A 368 1.15 -29.56 -9.48
CA TYR A 368 2.21 -30.48 -9.11
C TYR A 368 2.40 -31.52 -10.21
N THR A 369 3.63 -31.72 -10.65
CA THR A 369 4.04 -32.83 -11.53
C THR A 369 4.95 -33.73 -10.71
N VAL A 370 4.51 -34.96 -10.48
CA VAL A 370 5.18 -35.92 -9.61
C VAL A 370 5.70 -37.08 -10.45
N LYS A 371 6.99 -37.36 -10.36
CA LYS A 371 7.64 -38.49 -11.04
C LYS A 371 8.42 -39.34 -10.04
N GLY A 372 8.11 -40.62 -9.99
CA GLY A 372 8.82 -41.60 -9.20
C GLY A 372 8.42 -43.04 -9.57
N PRO A 373 9.02 -44.06 -8.91
CA PRO A 373 8.82 -45.45 -9.30
C PRO A 373 7.36 -45.94 -9.19
N ALA A 374 6.60 -45.39 -8.23
CA ALA A 374 5.21 -45.77 -7.95
C ALA A 374 4.19 -44.67 -8.29
N LYS A 375 4.64 -43.44 -8.52
CA LYS A 375 3.79 -42.27 -8.77
C LYS A 375 4.24 -41.56 -10.04
N ASP A 376 3.30 -41.33 -10.93
CA ASP A 376 3.55 -40.59 -12.17
C ASP A 376 2.25 -39.87 -12.51
N TYR A 377 2.05 -38.69 -11.93
CA TYR A 377 0.80 -37.95 -12.05
C TYR A 377 1.00 -36.44 -12.05
N ILE A 378 -0.01 -35.78 -12.58
CA ILE A 378 -0.19 -34.33 -12.53
C ILE A 378 -1.39 -34.04 -11.64
N SER A 379 -1.23 -33.10 -10.70
CA SER A 379 -2.28 -32.58 -9.85
C SER A 379 -2.42 -31.09 -10.10
N LYS A 380 -3.41 -30.70 -10.90
CA LYS A 380 -3.72 -29.30 -11.19
C LYS A 380 -4.87 -28.84 -10.31
N THR A 381 -4.61 -27.87 -9.43
CA THR A 381 -5.61 -27.26 -8.55
C THR A 381 -5.88 -25.82 -8.98
N ILE A 382 -7.15 -25.46 -9.09
CA ILE A 382 -7.61 -24.12 -9.44
C ILE A 382 -8.40 -23.57 -8.26
N PHE A 383 -7.93 -22.46 -7.69
CA PHE A 383 -8.54 -21.77 -6.56
C PHE A 383 -9.28 -20.53 -7.05
N GLN A 384 -10.52 -20.36 -6.60
CA GLN A 384 -11.34 -19.18 -6.84
C GLN A 384 -11.74 -18.57 -5.51
N ARG A 385 -11.53 -17.26 -5.35
CA ARG A 385 -11.82 -16.56 -4.10
C ARG A 385 -13.32 -16.63 -3.83
N GLU A 386 -13.71 -16.97 -2.61
CA GLU A 386 -15.12 -16.94 -2.24
C GLU A 386 -15.63 -15.49 -2.22
N LYS A 387 -16.83 -15.25 -2.77
CA LYS A 387 -17.47 -13.94 -2.65
C LYS A 387 -17.93 -13.77 -1.21
N ILE A 388 -17.51 -12.69 -0.58
CA ILE A 388 -18.04 -12.27 0.72
C ILE A 388 -19.52 -11.94 0.47
N SER A 389 -20.41 -12.71 1.09
CA SER A 389 -21.86 -12.58 1.01
C SER A 389 -22.36 -11.37 1.78
#